data_AF-A0A7W1Q187-F1
#
_entry.id   AF-A0A7W1Q187-F1
#
_cell.length_a   1.000
_cell.length_b   1.000
_cell.length_c   1.000
_cell.angle_alpha   90.00
_cell.angle_beta   90.00
_cell.angle_gamma   90.00
#
_symmetry.space_group_name_H-M   'P 1'
#
loop_
_entity.id
_entity.type
_entity.pdbx_description
1 polymer ?
#
loop_
_entity_poly.entity_id
_entity_poly.type
_entity_poly.pdbx_seq_one_letter_code
_entity_poly.pdbx_strand_id
1 'polypeptide(L)'
;MTELLVSLSGLSDDLTLAREFGAALDGRGVPLTHLLRPASAPDELVDWIRDRLARGDAMALHGYDHTLRPLGNARGRRGEFADLPRHEAGLRLRAARRALTALGLRTDVFVPPRWMASDGTVAALCEQEFRILADDSGIRDLTSGT
;
A
#
# COMPACT_ATOMS: atom_id res chain seq x y z
N MET A 1 -11.97 12.05 21.14
CA MET A 1 -10.50 12.10 20.98
C MET A 1 -10.20 12.38 19.53
N THR A 2 -9.28 13.29 19.24
CA THR A 2 -8.78 13.53 17.89
C THR A 2 -7.60 12.61 17.65
N GLU A 3 -7.64 11.82 16.58
CA GLU A 3 -6.57 10.90 16.21
C GLU A 3 -5.93 11.38 14.90
N LEU A 4 -4.59 11.34 14.84
CA LEU A 4 -3.84 11.73 13.66
C LEU A 4 -3.30 10.47 12.98
N LEU A 5 -3.69 10.27 11.72
CA LEU A 5 -3.18 9.21 10.87
C LEU A 5 -2.12 9.79 9.93
N VAL A 6 -0.93 9.16 9.91
CA VAL A 6 0.16 9.57 9.03
C VAL A 6 0.61 8.37 8.20
N SER A 7 0.59 8.53 6.88
CA SER A 7 1.08 7.52 5.94
C SER A 7 2.34 7.99 5.25
N LEU A 8 3.39 7.18 5.30
CA LEU A 8 4.68 7.45 4.65
C LEU A 8 4.76 6.66 3.35
N SER A 9 5.07 7.35 2.25
CA SER A 9 5.12 6.77 0.90
C SER A 9 6.41 7.17 0.19
N GLY A 10 6.68 6.55 -0.96
CA GLY A 10 7.89 6.85 -1.73
C GLY A 10 9.17 6.30 -1.12
N LEU A 11 9.05 5.29 -0.24
CA LEU A 11 10.19 4.61 0.36
C LEU A 11 11.02 3.91 -0.72
N SER A 12 12.32 4.20 -0.73
CA SER A 12 13.32 3.69 -1.67
C SER A 12 14.63 3.39 -0.92
N ASP A 13 15.74 3.29 -1.64
CA ASP A 13 17.03 2.84 -1.10
C ASP A 13 17.59 3.76 0.01
N ASP A 14 17.36 5.08 -0.06
CA ASP A 14 17.75 6.01 1.01
C ASP A 14 16.62 6.17 2.03
N LEU A 15 16.84 5.63 3.23
CA LEU A 15 15.90 5.66 4.36
C LEU A 15 16.20 6.77 5.37
N THR A 16 17.19 7.64 5.13
CA THR A 16 17.65 8.63 6.12
C THR A 16 16.50 9.54 6.58
N LEU A 17 15.83 10.19 5.63
CA LEU A 17 14.69 11.06 5.93
C LEU A 17 13.51 10.29 6.53
N ALA A 18 13.26 9.06 6.07
CA ALA A 18 12.19 8.22 6.59
C ALA A 18 12.42 7.83 8.06
N ARG A 19 13.67 7.52 8.42
CA ARG A 19 14.10 7.20 9.79
C ARG A 19 14.01 8.43 10.70
N GLU A 20 14.49 9.59 10.25
CA GLU A 20 14.40 10.85 11.00
C GLU A 20 12.94 11.24 11.26
N PHE A 21 12.10 11.17 10.23
CA PHE A 21 10.68 11.48 10.34
C PHE A 21 9.95 10.49 11.27
N GLY A 22 10.24 9.19 11.13
CA GLY A 22 9.72 8.15 12.01
C GLY A 22 10.07 8.42 13.48
N ALA A 23 11.34 8.67 13.79
CA ALA A 23 11.78 8.98 15.15
C ALA A 23 11.11 10.24 15.73
N ALA A 24 10.88 11.26 14.90
CA ALA A 24 10.18 12.47 15.32
C ALA A 24 8.71 12.20 15.68
N LEU A 25 8.04 11.28 14.98
CA LEU A 25 6.66 10.88 15.30
C LEU A 25 6.60 9.92 16.49
N ASP A 26 7.59 9.06 16.66
CA ASP A 26 7.74 8.19 17.83
C ASP A 26 7.80 9.05 19.11
N GLY A 27 8.58 10.13 19.10
CA GLY A 27 8.64 11.10 20.21
C GLY A 27 7.33 11.84 20.51
N ARG A 28 6.36 11.80 19.58
CA ARG A 28 5.03 12.39 19.71
C ARG A 28 3.93 11.35 19.98
N GLY A 29 4.28 10.06 19.99
CA GLY A 29 3.31 8.97 20.12
C GLY A 29 2.34 8.87 18.93
N VAL A 30 2.76 9.32 17.73
CA VAL A 30 1.92 9.26 16.52
C VAL A 30 2.34 8.04 15.69
N PRO A 31 1.46 7.05 15.50
CA PRO A 31 1.78 5.85 14.73
C PRO A 31 1.91 6.15 13.23
N LEU A 32 2.79 5.41 12.54
CA LEU A 32 2.96 5.50 11.09
C LEU A 32 2.33 4.32 10.37
N THR A 33 1.77 4.59 9.18
CA THR A 33 1.46 3.56 8.19
C THR A 33 2.46 3.65 7.03
N HIS A 34 3.21 2.59 6.80
CA HIS A 34 4.19 2.53 5.71
C HIS A 34 3.54 1.98 4.44
N LEU A 35 3.60 2.75 3.35
CA LEU A 35 3.08 2.35 2.04
C LEU A 35 4.17 1.60 1.26
N LEU A 36 4.08 0.27 1.25
CA LEU A 36 5.11 -0.60 0.67
C LEU A 36 4.73 -1.11 -0.72
N ARG A 37 5.70 -1.06 -1.64
CA ARG A 37 5.65 -1.75 -2.94
C ARG A 37 6.57 -2.96 -2.91
N PRO A 38 6.03 -4.19 -2.94
CA PRO A 38 6.83 -5.37 -2.65
C PRO A 38 7.79 -5.76 -3.78
N ALA A 39 7.45 -5.52 -5.05
CA ALA A 39 8.27 -5.98 -6.18
C ALA A 39 9.63 -5.27 -6.29
N SER A 40 9.74 -4.06 -5.75
CA SER A 40 10.91 -3.20 -5.87
C SER A 40 11.53 -2.84 -4.51
N ALA A 41 11.19 -3.57 -3.44
CA ALA A 41 11.65 -3.24 -2.09
C ALA A 41 13.06 -3.82 -1.85
N PRO A 42 14.07 -2.98 -1.57
CA PRO A 42 15.39 -3.44 -1.15
C PRO A 42 15.32 -4.16 0.21
N ASP A 43 16.24 -5.09 0.46
CA ASP A 43 16.31 -5.83 1.72
C ASP A 43 16.39 -4.90 2.94
N GLU A 44 17.18 -3.82 2.86
CA GLU A 44 17.30 -2.84 3.96
C GLU A 44 15.95 -2.15 4.28
N LEU A 45 15.15 -1.84 3.26
CA LEU A 45 13.81 -1.28 3.45
C LEU A 45 12.90 -2.32 4.12
N VAL A 46 12.96 -3.58 3.68
CA VAL A 46 12.13 -4.65 4.25
C VAL A 46 12.47 -4.88 5.72
N ASP A 47 13.75 -4.92 6.07
CA ASP A 47 14.20 -5.08 7.45
C ASP A 47 13.79 -3.88 8.32
N TRP A 48 13.95 -2.66 7.81
CA TRP A 48 13.47 -1.47 8.51
C TRP A 48 11.96 -1.51 8.74
N ILE A 49 11.16 -1.93 7.75
CA ILE A 49 9.71 -2.07 7.91
C ILE A 49 9.36 -3.11 8.96
N ARG A 50 10.04 -4.27 9.01
CA ARG A 50 9.84 -5.28 10.06
C ARG A 50 10.08 -4.70 11.45
N ASP A 51 11.16 -3.95 11.63
CA ASP A 51 11.48 -3.28 12.89
C ASP A 51 10.42 -2.25 13.29
N ARG A 52 9.89 -1.49 12.32
CA ARG A 52 8.80 -0.53 12.56
C ARG A 52 7.52 -1.24 12.96
N LEU A 53 7.14 -2.31 12.26
CA LEU A 53 5.96 -3.12 12.61
C LEU A 53 6.07 -3.73 14.01
N ALA A 54 7.25 -4.20 14.42
CA ALA A 54 7.49 -4.72 15.76
C ALA A 54 7.33 -3.65 16.87
N ARG A 55 7.41 -2.37 16.51
CA ARG A 55 7.22 -1.21 17.41
C ARG A 55 5.77 -0.69 17.42
N GLY A 56 4.88 -1.27 16.63
CA GLY A 56 3.46 -0.91 16.60
C GLY A 56 3.03 -0.06 15.41
N ASP A 57 3.93 0.21 14.45
CA ASP A 57 3.51 0.81 13.17
C ASP A 57 2.67 -0.17 12.35
N ALA A 58 1.95 0.38 11.37
CA ALA A 58 1.19 -0.37 10.38
C ALA A 58 1.88 -0.35 9.00
N MET A 59 1.43 -1.24 8.12
CA MET A 59 1.80 -1.22 6.70
C MET A 59 0.57 -1.44 5.84
N ALA A 60 0.51 -0.71 4.73
CA ALA A 60 -0.44 -0.95 3.66
C ALA A 60 0.28 -1.31 2.36
N LEU A 61 -0.36 -2.19 1.59
CA LEU A 61 0.10 -2.52 0.25
C LEU A 61 -0.18 -1.33 -0.68
N HIS A 62 0.86 -0.86 -1.38
CA HIS A 62 0.79 0.33 -2.23
C HIS A 62 0.99 0.02 -3.72
N GLY A 63 0.28 -1.00 -4.22
CA GLY A 63 0.38 -1.51 -5.59
C GLY A 63 1.42 -2.62 -5.76
N TYR A 64 1.65 -3.06 -7.00
CA TYR A 64 2.59 -4.16 -7.28
C TYR A 64 3.96 -3.63 -7.70
N ASP A 65 3.99 -2.99 -8.86
CA ASP A 65 5.15 -2.32 -9.44
C ASP A 65 4.63 -1.10 -10.19
N HIS A 66 5.15 0.09 -9.86
CA HIS A 66 4.78 1.32 -10.55
C HIS A 66 5.31 1.36 -12.01
N THR A 67 6.00 0.32 -12.48
CA THR A 67 6.37 0.16 -13.89
C THR A 67 5.14 -0.18 -14.75
N LEU A 68 4.50 0.84 -15.30
CA LEU A 68 3.51 0.64 -16.37
C LEU A 68 4.20 0.13 -17.65
N ARG A 69 4.04 -1.18 -17.97
CA ARG A 69 3.55 -1.76 -19.28
C ARG A 69 3.81 -3.29 -19.34
N PRO A 70 2.94 -4.13 -19.95
CA PRO A 70 2.32 -3.91 -21.27
C PRO A 70 0.82 -4.27 -21.39
N LEU A 71 0.26 -3.91 -22.56
CA LEU A 71 -1.12 -4.08 -23.08
C LEU A 71 -2.13 -3.01 -22.62
N GLY A 72 -2.54 -2.16 -23.56
CA GLY A 72 -3.61 -1.18 -23.37
C GLY A 72 -3.14 0.27 -23.45
N ASN A 73 -3.96 1.11 -24.09
CA ASN A 73 -3.58 2.39 -24.67
C ASN A 73 -3.45 3.51 -23.62
N ALA A 74 -2.38 4.30 -23.74
CA ALA A 74 -2.16 5.64 -23.18
C ALA A 74 -2.95 6.06 -21.92
N ARG A 75 -2.26 6.09 -20.76
CA ARG A 75 -2.26 7.22 -19.79
C ARG A 75 -1.36 6.91 -18.61
N GLY A 76 -0.09 7.29 -18.70
CA GLY A 76 0.82 7.41 -17.55
C GLY A 76 0.42 8.51 -16.55
N ARG A 77 -0.88 8.76 -16.34
CA ARG A 77 -1.42 9.84 -15.50
C ARG A 77 -2.40 9.38 -14.42
N ARG A 78 -2.99 8.18 -14.52
CA ARG A 78 -4.11 7.75 -13.65
C ARG A 78 -3.74 6.79 -12.52
N GLY A 79 -2.59 6.11 -12.59
CA GLY A 79 -2.17 5.16 -11.56
C GLY A 79 -2.57 3.72 -11.89
N GLU A 80 -1.80 2.76 -11.39
CA GLU A 80 -1.87 1.33 -11.78
C GLU A 80 -3.26 0.71 -11.67
N PHE A 81 -4.07 1.14 -10.69
CA PHE A 81 -5.38 0.55 -10.34
C PHE A 81 -6.59 1.43 -10.69
N ALA A 82 -6.36 2.61 -11.28
CA ALA A 82 -7.43 3.59 -11.47
C ALA A 82 -8.45 3.23 -12.54
N ASP A 83 -8.05 2.46 -13.56
CA ASP A 83 -8.91 2.11 -14.70
C ASP A 83 -8.98 0.57 -14.91
N LEU A 84 -8.45 -0.25 -13.99
CA LEU A 84 -8.36 -1.70 -14.21
C LEU A 84 -9.72 -2.40 -14.10
N PRO A 85 -10.06 -3.30 -15.04
CA PRO A 85 -11.15 -4.24 -14.86
C PRO A 85 -10.89 -5.19 -13.69
N ARG A 86 -11.97 -5.71 -13.10
CA ARG A 86 -11.94 -6.62 -11.95
C ARG A 86 -10.92 -7.75 -12.07
N HIS A 87 -10.91 -8.47 -13.19
CA HIS A 87 -10.03 -9.61 -13.36
C HIS A 87 -8.54 -9.19 -13.38
N GLU A 88 -8.22 -8.11 -14.08
CA GLU A 88 -6.84 -7.61 -14.20
C GLU A 88 -6.32 -7.00 -12.89
N ALA A 89 -7.17 -6.26 -12.17
CA ALA A 89 -6.86 -5.79 -10.82
C ALA A 89 -6.60 -6.99 -9.90
N GLY A 90 -7.44 -8.02 -10.00
CA GLY A 90 -7.29 -9.24 -9.23
C GLY A 90 -5.95 -9.94 -9.43
N LEU A 91 -5.50 -10.11 -10.67
CA LEU A 91 -4.19 -10.70 -10.98
C LEU A 91 -3.03 -9.91 -10.36
N ARG A 92 -3.06 -8.57 -10.47
CA ARG A 92 -2.01 -7.70 -9.90
C ARG A 92 -1.99 -7.74 -8.38
N LEU A 93 -3.14 -7.69 -7.73
CA LEU A 93 -3.23 -7.82 -6.26
C LEU A 93 -2.70 -9.17 -5.77
N ARG A 94 -2.97 -10.27 -6.49
CA ARG A 94 -2.42 -11.60 -6.16
C ARG A 94 -0.90 -11.63 -6.30
N ALA A 95 -0.35 -11.02 -7.36
CA ALA A 95 1.09 -10.92 -7.56
C ALA A 95 1.74 -10.11 -6.42
N ALA A 96 1.15 -8.97 -6.07
CA ALA A 96 1.62 -8.13 -4.97
C ALA A 96 1.58 -8.83 -3.61
N ARG A 97 0.49 -9.53 -3.28
CA ARG A 97 0.39 -10.28 -2.04
C ARG A 97 1.41 -11.44 -1.98
N ARG A 98 1.66 -12.11 -3.10
CA ARG A 98 2.71 -13.14 -3.20
C ARG A 98 4.11 -12.54 -2.96
N ALA A 99 4.40 -11.39 -3.55
CA ALA A 99 5.67 -10.70 -3.33
C ALA A 99 5.83 -10.27 -1.86
N LEU A 100 4.79 -9.69 -1.23
CA LEU A 100 4.80 -9.43 0.21
C LEU A 100 5.05 -10.69 1.04
N THR A 101 4.38 -11.79 0.70
CA THR A 101 4.52 -13.07 1.42
C THR A 101 5.94 -13.62 1.30
N ALA A 102 6.57 -13.48 0.13
CA ALA A 102 7.98 -13.86 -0.08
C ALA A 102 8.94 -13.02 0.79
N LEU A 103 8.60 -11.76 1.06
CA LEU A 103 9.29 -10.90 2.02
C LEU A 103 8.91 -11.19 3.48
N GLY A 104 8.12 -12.23 3.77
CA GLY A 104 7.68 -12.55 5.13
C GLY A 104 6.73 -11.50 5.73
N LEU A 105 6.07 -10.70 4.88
CA LEU A 105 5.18 -9.62 5.26
C LEU A 105 3.74 -9.94 4.86
N ARG A 106 2.77 -9.36 5.59
CA ARG A 106 1.34 -9.49 5.30
C ARG A 106 0.59 -8.22 5.69
N THR A 107 -0.46 -7.91 4.94
CA THR A 107 -1.40 -6.83 5.26
C THR A 107 -2.73 -7.09 4.54
N ASP A 108 -3.82 -6.65 5.16
CA ASP A 108 -5.18 -6.59 4.62
C ASP A 108 -5.58 -5.14 4.29
N VAL A 109 -4.64 -4.19 4.38
CA VAL A 109 -4.83 -2.78 4.04
C VAL A 109 -4.23 -2.49 2.67
N PHE A 110 -5.01 -1.82 1.82
CA PHE A 110 -4.58 -1.39 0.49
C PHE A 110 -4.72 0.12 0.33
N VAL A 111 -3.69 0.73 -0.25
CA VAL A 111 -3.71 2.12 -0.71
C VAL A 111 -3.31 2.12 -2.18
N PRO A 112 -4.19 2.43 -3.13
CA PRO A 112 -3.82 2.42 -4.53
C PRO A 112 -2.75 3.47 -4.82
N PRO A 113 -1.80 3.18 -5.73
CA PRO A 113 -0.93 4.20 -6.29
C PRO A 113 -1.75 5.38 -6.79
N ARG A 114 -1.30 6.61 -6.52
CA ARG A 114 -2.03 7.85 -6.85
C ARG A 114 -3.37 8.01 -6.13
N TRP A 115 -3.69 7.16 -5.15
CA TRP A 115 -4.93 7.18 -4.38
C TRP A 115 -6.18 6.97 -5.25
N MET A 116 -6.06 6.25 -6.37
CA MET A 116 -7.19 6.01 -7.27
C MET A 116 -7.43 4.52 -7.50
N ALA A 117 -8.64 4.05 -7.20
CA ALA A 117 -9.09 2.68 -7.46
C ALA A 117 -10.36 2.67 -8.33
N SER A 118 -10.37 1.86 -9.38
CA SER A 118 -11.57 1.56 -10.16
C SER A 118 -12.57 0.71 -9.36
N ASP A 119 -13.84 0.70 -9.76
CA ASP A 119 -14.84 -0.25 -9.21
C ASP A 119 -14.39 -1.72 -9.37
N GLY A 120 -13.72 -2.03 -10.48
CA GLY A 120 -13.11 -3.34 -10.70
C GLY A 120 -12.05 -3.66 -9.65
N THR A 121 -11.22 -2.69 -9.27
CA THR A 121 -10.23 -2.84 -8.20
C THR A 121 -10.92 -3.05 -6.85
N VAL A 122 -11.95 -2.28 -6.52
CA VAL A 122 -12.71 -2.44 -5.28
C VAL A 122 -13.29 -3.86 -5.18
N ALA A 123 -13.95 -4.34 -6.24
CA ALA A 123 -14.49 -5.70 -6.28
C ALA A 123 -13.39 -6.77 -6.09
N ALA A 124 -12.23 -6.58 -6.74
CA ALA A 124 -11.10 -7.49 -6.62
C ALA A 124 -10.46 -7.48 -5.22
N LEU A 125 -10.46 -6.34 -4.53
CA LEU A 125 -10.01 -6.21 -3.13
C LEU A 125 -10.93 -7.00 -2.19
N CYS A 126 -12.25 -6.85 -2.34
CA CYS A 126 -13.24 -7.60 -1.55
C CYS A 126 -13.06 -9.12 -1.75
N GLU A 127 -12.92 -9.58 -2.99
CA GLU A 127 -12.72 -11.00 -3.31
C GLU A 127 -11.42 -11.60 -2.80
N GLN A 128 -10.44 -10.75 -2.51
CA GLN A 128 -9.17 -11.14 -1.93
C GLN A 128 -9.10 -10.81 -0.45
N GLU A 129 -10.23 -10.54 0.21
CA GLU A 129 -10.30 -10.36 1.66
C GLU A 129 -9.37 -9.23 2.15
N PHE A 130 -9.19 -8.18 1.33
CA PHE A 130 -8.69 -6.92 1.87
C PHE A 130 -9.77 -6.31 2.75
N ARG A 131 -9.37 -5.84 3.92
CA ARG A 131 -10.27 -5.22 4.89
C ARG A 131 -10.41 -3.74 4.63
N ILE A 132 -9.30 -3.04 4.43
CA ILE A 132 -9.29 -1.58 4.35
C ILE A 132 -8.80 -1.13 2.98
N LEU A 133 -9.51 -0.17 2.40
CA LEU A 133 -9.09 0.59 1.24
C LEU A 133 -9.01 2.07 1.62
N ALA A 134 -7.85 2.70 1.48
CA ALA A 134 -7.73 4.14 1.58
C ALA A 134 -7.37 4.73 0.22
N ASP A 135 -8.24 5.56 -0.34
CA ASP A 135 -8.08 6.23 -1.63
C ASP A 135 -8.48 7.72 -1.54
N ASP A 136 -8.66 8.38 -2.67
CA ASP A 136 -9.02 9.79 -2.77
C ASP A 136 -10.40 10.11 -2.20
N SER A 137 -11.28 9.12 -2.08
CA SER A 137 -12.60 9.26 -1.46
C SER A 137 -12.57 9.12 0.06
N GLY A 138 -11.49 8.55 0.62
CA GLY A 138 -11.27 8.38 2.05
C GLY A 138 -10.89 6.95 2.42
N ILE A 139 -11.18 6.56 3.67
CA ILE A 139 -10.91 5.22 4.20
C ILE A 139 -12.21 4.42 4.25
N ARG A 140 -12.22 3.25 3.62
CA ARG A 140 -13.36 2.34 3.49
C ARG A 140 -13.05 1.01 4.13
N ASP A 141 -13.96 0.53 4.99
CA ASP A 141 -13.96 -0.86 5.45
C ASP A 141 -14.79 -1.70 4.46
N LEU A 142 -14.09 -2.57 3.74
CA LEU A 142 -14.63 -3.43 2.69
C LEU A 142 -15.38 -4.64 3.24
N THR A 143 -15.28 -4.92 4.55
CA THR A 143 -15.99 -6.01 5.21
C THR A 143 -17.40 -5.62 5.65
N SER A 144 -17.65 -4.33 5.87
CA SER A 144 -18.93 -3.81 6.36
C SER A 144 -20.04 -3.69 5.31
N GLY A 145 -19.73 -3.81 4.02
CA GLY A 145 -20.75 -3.83 2.95
C GLY A 145 -21.60 -2.56 2.82
N THR A 146 -21.22 -1.45 3.44
CA THR A 146 -21.95 -0.17 3.42
C THR A 146 -21.21 0.90 2.64
#